data_AF-A0A4R6XR87-F1
#
_entry.id   AF-A0A4R6XR87-F1
#
_cell.length_a   1.000
_cell.length_b   1.000
_cell.length_c   1.000
_cell.angle_alpha   90.00
_cell.angle_beta   90.00
_cell.angle_gamma   90.00
#
_symmetry.space_group_name_H-M   'P 1'
#
loop_
_entity.id
_entity.type
_entity.pdbx_description
1 polymer ?
#
loop_
_entity_poly.entity_id
_entity_poly.type
_entity_poly.pdbx_seq_one_letter_code
_entity_poly.pdbx_strand_id
1 'polypeptide(L)' 'MIKAEVVEDIVNKVEKFIPDDLKTMRQDFSQNMKSILTATLQKADLVTREEFEVQKAVLAKTRAKLDALEKLLNDINS' A
#
# COMPACT_ATOMS: atom_id res chain seq x y z
N MET A 1 -6.65 -2.45 6.88
CA MET A 1 -7.36 -1.17 7.12
C MET A 1 -6.33 -0.05 7.18
N ILE A 2 -6.57 1.07 6.49
CA ILE A 2 -5.67 2.23 6.55
C ILE A 2 -5.67 2.75 7.97
N LYS A 3 -4.49 2.89 8.58
CA LYS A 3 -4.38 3.45 9.91
C LYS A 3 -4.43 4.97 9.83
N ALA A 4 -5.20 5.60 10.71
CA ALA A 4 -5.25 7.06 10.82
C ALA A 4 -3.84 7.67 11.00
N GLU A 5 -2.95 6.94 11.67
CA GLU A 5 -1.53 7.27 11.85
C GLU A 5 -0.79 7.55 10.54
N VAL A 6 -1.06 6.79 9.46
CA VAL A 6 -0.37 6.96 8.18
C VAL A 6 -0.79 8.26 7.49
N VAL A 7 -2.08 8.60 7.58
CA VAL A 7 -2.61 9.85 7.05
C VAL A 7 -2.02 11.04 7.82
N GLU A 8 -1.96 10.91 9.15
CA GLU A 8 -1.42 11.94 10.04
C GLU A 8 0.08 12.18 9.80
N ASP A 9 0.86 11.12 9.60
CA ASP A 9 2.28 11.21 9.25
C ASP A 9 2.53 11.93 7.91
N ILE A 10 1.68 11.67 6.91
CA ILE A 10 1.78 12.34 5.61
C ILE A 10 1.42 13.82 5.75
N VAL A 11 0.35 14.14 6.46
CA VAL A 11 -0.05 15.53 6.74
C VAL A 11 1.07 16.27 7.47
N ASN A 12 1.63 15.68 8.53
CA ASN A 12 2.73 16.26 9.30
C ASN A 12 4.00 16.49 8.46
N LYS A 13 4.30 15.61 7.50
CA LYS A 13 5.42 15.81 6.58
C LYS A 13 5.17 16.96 5.62
N VAL A 14 3.99 17.04 5.03
CA VAL A 14 3.67 18.13 4.07
C VAL A 14 3.60 19.47 4.78
N GLU A 15 3.08 19.51 6.00
CA GLU A 15 3.07 20.69 6.86
C GLU A 15 4.48 21.27 7.12
N LYS A 16 5.52 20.42 7.17
CA LYS A 16 6.91 20.88 7.35
C LYS A 16 7.49 21.57 6.12
N PHE A 17 6.87 21.41 4.94
CA PHE A 17 7.28 22.06 3.70
C PHE A 17 6.45 23.32 3.39
N ILE A 18 5.45 23.65 4.21
CA ILE A 18 4.64 24.87 4.03
C ILE A 18 5.45 26.10 4.51
N PRO A 19 5.65 27.12 3.66
CA PRO A 19 6.32 28.37 4.03
C PRO A 19 5.66 29.08 5.22
N ASP A 20 6.47 29.72 6.05
CA ASP A 20 6.00 30.40 7.27
C ASP A 20 4.99 31.53 7.01
N ASP A 21 5.04 32.15 5.83
CA ASP A 21 4.09 33.20 5.39
C ASP A 21 2.65 32.72 5.25
N LEU A 22 2.43 31.39 5.19
CA LEU A 22 1.11 30.77 5.08
C LEU A 22 0.60 30.19 6.41
N LYS A 23 1.22 30.52 7.54
CA LYS A 23 0.86 29.99 8.88
C LYS A 23 -0.61 30.17 9.26
N THR A 24 -1.25 31.27 8.86
CA THR A 24 -2.68 31.51 9.12
C THR A 24 -3.59 30.65 8.23
N MET A 25 -3.15 30.25 7.04
CA MET A 25 -3.86 29.32 6.17
C MET A 25 -3.48 27.85 6.42
N ARG A 26 -2.44 27.59 7.23
CA ARG A 26 -1.90 26.26 7.51
C ARG A 26 -2.95 25.31 8.09
N GLN A 27 -3.76 25.79 9.02
CA GLN A 27 -4.72 24.95 9.73
C GLN A 27 -5.84 24.49 8.79
N ASP A 28 -6.42 25.42 8.01
CA ASP A 28 -7.44 25.10 7.01
C ASP A 28 -6.88 24.24 5.86
N PHE A 29 -5.64 24.53 5.43
CA PHE A 29 -4.96 23.74 4.41
C PHE A 29 -4.69 22.31 4.88
N SER A 30 -4.18 22.13 6.10
CA SER A 30 -3.95 20.82 6.71
C SER A 30 -5.23 20.01 6.82
N GLN A 31 -6.32 20.63 7.28
CA GLN A 31 -7.64 20.00 7.39
C GLN A 31 -8.17 19.52 6.03
N ASN A 32 -8.08 20.39 5.01
CA ASN A 32 -8.50 20.05 3.65
C ASN A 32 -7.62 18.97 3.03
N MET A 33 -6.32 19.05 3.22
CA MET A 33 -5.38 18.02 2.78
C MET A 33 -5.66 16.67 3.41
N LYS A 34 -5.91 16.62 4.73
CA LYS A 34 -6.23 15.38 5.45
C LYS A 34 -7.47 14.72 4.87
N SER A 35 -8.50 15.50 4.56
CA SER A 35 -9.72 15.01 3.90
C SER A 35 -9.47 14.48 2.49
N ILE A 36 -8.72 15.22 1.65
CA ILE A 36 -8.38 14.80 0.29
C ILE A 36 -7.53 13.53 0.32
N LEU A 37 -6.53 13.45 1.20
CA LEU A 37 -5.65 12.30 1.34
C LEU A 37 -6.41 11.06 1.81
N THR A 38 -7.33 11.23 2.76
CA THR A 38 -8.19 10.15 3.23
C THR A 38 -9.09 9.65 2.11
N ALA A 39 -9.73 10.55 1.36
CA ALA A 39 -10.62 10.18 0.26
C ALA A 39 -9.87 9.53 -0.92
N THR A 40 -8.66 9.99 -1.23
CA THR A 40 -7.83 9.40 -2.29
C THR A 40 -7.26 8.05 -1.89
N LEU A 41 -6.81 7.89 -0.64
CA LEU A 41 -6.35 6.60 -0.13
C LEU A 41 -7.50 5.60 0.01
N GLN A 42 -8.72 6.03 0.34
CA GLN A 42 -9.91 5.17 0.29
C GLN A 42 -10.28 4.71 -1.12
N LYS A 43 -9.98 5.53 -2.14
CA LYS A 43 -10.22 5.22 -3.56
C LYS A 43 -9.07 4.50 -4.23
N ALA A 44 -7.88 4.53 -3.64
CA ALA A 44 -6.78 3.69 -4.09
C ALA A 44 -7.19 2.23 -3.85
N ASP A 45 -6.97 1.35 -4.83
CA ASP A 45 -7.19 -0.10 -4.73
C ASP A 45 -6.22 -0.72 -3.71
N LEU A 46 -6.39 -0.35 -2.45
CA LEU A 46 -5.52 -0.74 -1.36
C LEU A 46 -5.85 -2.17 -0.99
N VAL A 47 -4.98 -3.07 -1.45
CA VAL A 47 -4.97 -4.45 -1.01
C VAL A 47 -4.68 -4.47 0.50
N THR A 48 -5.57 -5.10 1.26
CA THR A 48 -5.32 -5.30 2.68
C THR A 48 -4.10 -6.20 2.87
N ARG A 49 -3.45 -6.08 4.03
CA ARG A 49 -2.31 -6.94 4.35
C ARG A 49 -2.69 -8.42 4.33
N GLU A 50 -3.92 -8.75 4.73
CA GLU A 50 -4.45 -10.11 4.69
C GLU A 50 -4.58 -10.63 3.25
N GLU A 51 -5.18 -9.84 2.36
CA GLU A 51 -5.26 -10.18 0.93
C GLU A 51 -3.87 -10.31 0.29
N PHE A 52 -2.92 -9.47 0.67
CA PHE A 52 -1.53 -9.58 0.21
C PHE A 52 -0.88 -10.91 0.66
N GLU A 53 -1.03 -11.29 1.92
CA GLU A 53 -0.50 -12.57 2.41
C GLU A 53 -1.18 -13.77 1.74
N VAL A 54 -2.49 -13.68 1.44
CA VAL A 54 -3.19 -14.70 0.65
C VAL A 54 -2.59 -14.82 -0.74
N GLN A 55 -2.38 -13.71 -1.45
CA GLN A 55 -1.77 -13.73 -2.79
C GLN A 55 -0.35 -14.29 -2.77
N LYS A 56 0.43 -13.97 -1.73
CA LYS A 56 1.77 -14.54 -1.52
C LYS A 56 1.73 -16.05 -1.30
N ALA A 57 0.76 -16.55 -0.54
CA ALA A 57 0.57 -17.98 -0.33
C ALA A 57 0.15 -18.70 -1.63
N VAL A 58 -0.74 -18.09 -2.42
CA VAL A 58 -1.11 -18.59 -3.76
C VAL A 58 0.13 -18.70 -4.65
N LEU A 59 0.97 -17.67 -4.67
CA LEU A 59 2.21 -17.65 -5.45
C LEU A 59 3.22 -18.70 -5.00
N ALA A 60 3.36 -18.92 -3.68
CA ALA A 60 4.22 -19.98 -3.15
C ALA A 60 3.74 -21.37 -3.61
N LYS A 61 2.43 -21.60 -3.57
CA LYS A 61 1.82 -22.85 -4.02
C LYS A 61 1.97 -23.07 -5.53
N THR A 62 1.86 -22.03 -6.35
CA THR A 62 2.05 -22.16 -7.80
C THR A 62 3.51 -22.47 -8.14
N ARG A 63 4.48 -21.86 -7.46
CA ARG A 63 5.91 -22.21 -7.60
C ARG A 63 6.18 -23.67 -7.26
N ALA A 64 5.69 -24.15 -6.11
CA ALA A 64 5.87 -25.54 -5.72
C ALA A 64 5.28 -26.53 -6.75
N LYS A 65 4.12 -26.19 -7.35
CA LYS A 65 3.52 -26.98 -8.42
C LYS A 65 4.33 -26.93 -9.71
N LEU A 66 4.88 -25.77 -10.06
CA LEU A 66 5.75 -25.60 -11.23
C LEU A 66 7.00 -26.46 -11.08
N ASP A 67 7.70 -26.38 -9.95
CA ASP A 67 8.89 -27.19 -9.67
C ASP A 67 8.61 -28.70 -9.77
N ALA A 68 7.44 -29.14 -9.29
CA ALA A 68 7.03 -30.54 -9.39
C ALA A 68 6.79 -30.97 -10.85
N LEU A 69 6.15 -30.11 -11.65
CA LEU A 69 5.93 -30.38 -13.08
C LEU A 69 7.25 -30.37 -13.86
N GLU A 70 8.16 -29.46 -13.55
CA GLU A 70 9.49 -29.42 -14.16
C GLU A 70 10.30 -30.68 -13.87
N LYS A 71 10.24 -31.21 -12.63
CA LYS A 71 10.84 -32.51 -12.29
C LYS A 71 10.24 -33.64 -13.10
N LEU A 72 8.91 -33.70 -13.17
CA LEU A 72 8.19 -34.74 -13.91
C LEU A 72 8.54 -34.70 -15.41
N LEU A 73 8.68 -33.50 -15.98
CA LEU A 73 9.10 -33.33 -17.36
C LEU A 73 10.55 -33.81 -17.59
N ASN A 74 11.45 -33.51 -16.65
CA ASN A 74 12.83 -33.97 -16.71
C ASN A 74 12.91 -35.49 -16.62
N ASP A 75 12.15 -36.11 -15.72
CA ASP A 75 12.11 -37.56 -15.56
C ASP A 75 11.56 -38.29 -16.81
N ILE A 76 10.66 -37.65 -17.57
CA ILE A 76 10.09 -38.21 -18.81
C ILE A 76 11.02 -38.02 -20.02
N ASN A 77 11.82 -36.96 -20.05
CA ASN A 77 12.71 -36.64 -21.17
C ASN A 77 14.11 -37.27 -21.05
N SER A 78 14.40 -37.96 -19.95
CA SER A 78 15.59 -38.80 -19.73
C SER A 78 15.31 -40.27 -20.04
#